data_AF-X1VN49-F1
#
_entry.id   AF-X1VN49-F1
#
_cell.length_a   1.000
_cell.length_b   1.000
_cell.length_c   1.000
_cell.angle_alpha   90.00
_cell.angle_beta   90.00
_cell.angle_gamma   90.00
#
_symmetry.space_group_name_H-M   'P 1'
#
loop_
_entity.id
_entity.type
_entity.pdbx_description
1 polymer ?
#
loop_
_entity_poly.entity_id
_entity_poly.type
_entity_poly.pdbx_seq_one_letter_code
_entity_poly.pdbx_strand_id
1 'polypeptide(L)'
;VDDAIHYPADEYWQSPAQTYVWRSGDCEDYCILAMYLVYRDVGIKGRLCTGYAWGLSHAWVYVDGHYWEPQTAWIIDDNPNYSFSYSINYDEVIKRSTTTHKAVEMEQG
;
A
#
# COMPACT_ATOMS: atom_id res chain seq x y z
N VAL A 1 -2.61 -0.99 13.56
CA VAL A 1 -1.46 -1.34 14.43
C VAL A 1 -0.27 -1.05 13.55
N ASP A 2 0.56 -0.11 13.97
CA ASP A 2 1.60 0.53 13.16
C ASP A 2 2.80 -0.42 12.93
N ASP A 3 3.55 -0.22 11.86
CA ASP A 3 4.72 -1.04 11.45
C ASP A 3 5.74 -1.23 12.58
N ALA A 4 5.83 -0.23 13.46
CA ALA A 4 6.65 -0.22 14.66
C ALA A 4 6.40 -1.42 15.61
N ILE A 5 5.24 -2.07 15.55
CA ILE A 5 4.91 -3.22 16.43
C ILE A 5 5.44 -4.54 15.86
N HIS A 6 5.66 -4.63 14.54
CA HIS A 6 6.11 -5.87 13.91
C HIS A 6 7.55 -5.79 13.37
N TYR A 7 8.01 -4.64 12.85
CA TYR A 7 9.31 -4.53 12.17
C TYR A 7 9.96 -3.13 12.35
N PRO A 8 10.58 -2.84 13.51
CA PRO A 8 11.04 -1.49 13.86
C PRO A 8 12.33 -1.01 13.15
N ALA A 9 12.90 -1.78 12.22
CA ALA A 9 14.20 -1.47 11.60
C ALA A 9 14.16 -1.26 10.07
N ASP A 10 13.09 -1.72 9.39
CA ASP A 10 12.89 -1.58 7.94
C ASP A 10 11.39 -1.42 7.67
N GLU A 11 11.04 -0.55 6.73
CA GLU A 11 9.68 -0.43 6.17
C GLU A 11 9.18 -1.81 5.73
N TYR A 12 8.10 -2.30 6.33
CA TYR A 12 7.61 -3.65 6.10
C TYR A 12 6.24 -3.63 5.42
N TRP A 13 6.23 -4.02 4.14
CA TRP A 13 4.97 -4.11 3.41
C TRP A 13 4.30 -5.45 3.60
N GLN A 14 3.14 -5.42 4.24
CA GLN A 14 2.27 -6.55 4.42
C GLN A 14 1.71 -7.02 3.08
N SER A 15 1.62 -8.34 2.91
CA SER A 15 0.87 -8.92 1.80
C SER A 15 -0.62 -8.59 1.96
N PRO A 16 -1.41 -8.58 0.86
CA PRO A 16 -2.86 -8.38 0.93
C PRO A 16 -3.55 -9.34 1.92
N ALA A 17 -3.06 -10.59 2.01
CA ALA A 17 -3.60 -11.57 2.94
C ALA A 17 -3.36 -11.19 4.41
N GLN A 18 -2.17 -10.66 4.74
CA GLN A 18 -1.86 -10.22 6.10
C GLN A 18 -2.68 -9.02 6.51
N THR A 19 -2.72 -7.96 5.69
CA THR A 19 -3.54 -6.77 5.96
C THR A 19 -5.00 -7.17 6.22
N TYR A 20 -5.54 -8.07 5.40
CA TYR A 20 -6.91 -8.57 5.55
C TYR A 20 -7.12 -9.42 6.82
N VAL A 21 -6.25 -10.40 7.09
CA VAL A 21 -6.41 -11.34 8.21
C VAL A 21 -6.11 -10.67 9.54
N TRP A 22 -5.03 -9.90 9.61
CA TRP A 22 -4.58 -9.20 10.83
C TRP A 22 -5.43 -7.97 11.12
N ARG A 23 -6.13 -7.42 10.11
CA ARG A 23 -6.88 -6.16 10.22
C ARG A 23 -5.96 -5.04 10.69
N SER A 24 -4.77 -5.00 10.11
CA SER A 24 -3.66 -4.14 10.50
C SER A 24 -2.89 -3.67 9.27
N GLY A 25 -1.95 -2.76 9.50
CA GLY A 25 -1.16 -2.09 8.48
C GLY A 25 -1.30 -0.58 8.54
N ASP A 26 -0.40 0.08 7.83
CA ASP A 26 -0.36 1.51 7.60
C ASP A 26 -0.98 1.88 6.23
N CYS A 27 -0.75 3.12 5.74
CA CYS A 27 -1.39 3.57 4.51
C CYS A 27 -0.97 2.75 3.28
N GLU A 28 0.29 2.33 3.19
CA GLU A 28 0.84 1.52 2.10
C GLU A 28 0.18 0.14 2.08
N ASP A 29 0.04 -0.50 3.24
CA ASP A 29 -0.59 -1.82 3.36
C ASP A 29 -2.05 -1.83 2.89
N TYR A 30 -2.83 -0.81 3.25
CA TYR A 30 -4.21 -0.67 2.76
C TYR A 30 -4.24 -0.41 1.26
N CYS A 31 -3.28 0.35 0.71
CA CYS A 31 -3.15 0.52 -0.74
C CYS A 31 -2.85 -0.81 -1.43
N ILE A 32 -1.92 -1.61 -0.90
CA ILE A 32 -1.55 -2.92 -1.42
C ILE A 32 -2.76 -3.86 -1.47
N LEU A 33 -3.53 -3.91 -0.37
CA LEU A 33 -4.76 -4.69 -0.32
C LEU A 33 -5.79 -4.19 -1.34
N ALA A 34 -6.04 -2.88 -1.41
CA ALA A 34 -7.00 -2.31 -2.34
C ALA A 34 -6.62 -2.60 -3.80
N MET A 35 -5.35 -2.41 -4.16
CA MET A 35 -4.83 -2.74 -5.49
C MET A 35 -5.04 -4.21 -5.84
N TYR A 36 -4.77 -5.13 -4.90
CA TYR A 36 -5.00 -6.56 -5.09
C TYR A 36 -6.48 -6.88 -5.35
N LEU A 37 -7.38 -6.30 -4.55
CA LEU A 37 -8.82 -6.53 -4.71
C LEU A 37 -9.34 -5.99 -6.04
N VAL A 38 -8.94 -4.79 -6.43
CA VAL A 38 -9.30 -4.19 -7.72
C VAL A 38 -8.80 -5.06 -8.87
N TYR A 39 -7.55 -5.49 -8.85
CA TYR A 39 -7.03 -6.36 -9.92
C TYR A 39 -7.75 -7.71 -9.97
N ARG A 40 -8.00 -8.33 -8.80
CA ARG A 40 -8.71 -9.61 -8.70
C ARG A 40 -10.14 -9.52 -9.27
N ASP A 41 -10.86 -8.45 -8.96
CA ASP A 41 -12.29 -8.34 -9.23
C ASP A 41 -12.61 -7.72 -10.59
N VAL A 42 -11.78 -6.78 -11.06
CA VAL A 42 -12.03 -6.05 -12.32
C VAL A 42 -10.88 -6.11 -13.32
N GLY A 43 -9.76 -6.77 -12.99
CA GLY A 43 -8.64 -6.98 -13.92
C GLY A 43 -7.78 -5.74 -14.17
N ILE A 44 -7.99 -4.66 -13.42
CA ILE A 44 -7.26 -3.40 -13.60
C ILE A 44 -6.08 -3.34 -12.63
N LYS A 45 -4.87 -3.17 -13.16
CA LYS A 45 -3.66 -2.98 -12.36
C LYS A 45 -3.46 -1.49 -12.06
N GLY A 46 -3.53 -1.13 -10.77
CA GLY A 46 -3.23 0.22 -10.30
C GLY A 46 -1.74 0.47 -10.05
N ARG A 47 -1.45 1.61 -9.44
CA ARG A 47 -0.13 1.98 -8.92
C ARG A 47 -0.27 2.42 -7.47
N LEU A 48 0.71 2.04 -6.64
CA LEU A 48 0.88 2.63 -5.32
C LEU A 48 1.53 4.00 -5.53
N CYS A 49 0.95 5.05 -4.97
CA CYS A 49 1.47 6.41 -5.05
C CYS A 49 1.71 6.93 -3.64
N THR A 50 2.88 7.50 -3.39
CA THR A 50 3.23 8.08 -2.08
C THR A 50 3.52 9.56 -2.20
N GLY A 51 3.36 10.27 -1.09
CA GLY A 51 3.63 11.70 -1.01
C GLY A 51 3.17 12.27 0.31
N TYR A 52 2.53 13.45 0.30
CA TYR A 52 2.13 14.13 1.52
C TYR A 52 0.66 14.53 1.53
N ALA A 53 -0.06 14.19 2.60
CA ALA A 53 -1.40 14.65 2.94
C ALA A 53 -1.28 15.65 4.11
N TRP A 54 -1.64 16.92 3.91
CA TRP A 54 -1.54 17.94 4.96
C TRP A 54 -0.13 18.05 5.58
N GLY A 55 0.90 17.77 4.79
CA GLY A 55 2.31 17.79 5.22
C GLY A 55 2.81 16.51 5.91
N LEU A 56 1.97 15.48 6.04
CA LEU A 56 2.35 14.17 6.60
C LEU A 56 2.50 13.13 5.49
N SER A 57 3.48 12.22 5.62
CA SER A 57 3.67 11.12 4.67
C SER A 57 2.40 10.28 4.55
N HIS A 58 2.01 9.94 3.33
CA HIS A 58 0.80 9.16 3.07
C HIS A 58 0.85 8.45 1.71
N ALA A 59 0.01 7.43 1.54
CA ALA A 59 -0.11 6.61 0.34
C ALA A 59 -1.52 6.55 -0.24
N TRP A 60 -1.62 6.40 -1.56
CA TRP A 60 -2.85 6.29 -2.34
C TRP A 60 -2.74 5.23 -3.43
N VAL A 61 -3.88 4.85 -3.98
CA VAL A 61 -3.97 4.01 -5.17
C VAL A 61 -4.32 4.85 -6.39
N TYR A 62 -3.45 4.88 -7.39
CA TYR A 62 -3.81 5.42 -8.70
C TYR A 62 -4.37 4.32 -9.59
N VAL A 63 -5.64 4.43 -9.96
CA VAL A 63 -6.31 3.49 -10.85
C VAL A 63 -7.40 4.20 -11.65
N ASP A 64 -7.52 3.83 -12.92
CA ASP A 64 -8.51 4.40 -13.85
C ASP A 64 -8.49 5.94 -13.94
N GLY A 65 -7.31 6.54 -13.92
CA GLY A 65 -7.15 8.00 -14.04
C GLY A 65 -7.30 8.79 -12.73
N HIS A 66 -7.60 8.12 -11.61
CA HIS A 66 -7.92 8.75 -10.34
C HIS A 66 -7.01 8.27 -9.21
N TYR A 67 -6.71 9.16 -8.27
CA TYR A 67 -6.07 8.83 -6.99
C TYR A 67 -7.14 8.57 -5.93
N TRP A 68 -7.14 7.35 -5.40
CA TRP A 68 -8.07 6.87 -4.41
C TRP A 68 -7.42 6.76 -3.03
N GLU A 69 -8.13 7.25 -2.01
CA GLU A 69 -7.84 7.02 -0.60
C GLU A 69 -8.45 5.67 -0.16
N PRO A 70 -7.66 4.61 0.05
CA PRO A 70 -8.21 3.28 0.35
C PRO A 70 -8.96 3.20 1.69
N GLN A 71 -8.64 4.09 2.64
CA GLN A 71 -9.24 4.07 3.97
C GLN A 71 -10.62 4.74 4.00
N THR A 72 -10.91 5.65 3.07
CA THR A 72 -12.17 6.43 3.01
C THR A 72 -12.95 6.23 1.71
N ALA A 73 -12.34 5.61 0.70
CA ALA A 73 -12.83 5.48 -0.67
C ALA A 73 -13.05 6.82 -1.40
N TRP A 74 -12.35 7.89 -1.01
CA TRP A 74 -12.44 9.19 -1.67
C TRP A 74 -11.48 9.33 -2.85
N ILE A 75 -11.88 10.08 -3.87
CA ILE A 75 -11.00 10.55 -4.95
C ILE A 75 -10.38 11.89 -4.52
N ILE A 76 -9.08 12.08 -4.75
CA ILE A 76 -8.32 13.22 -4.22
C ILE A 76 -7.62 14.11 -5.26
N ASP A 77 -7.90 13.91 -6.56
CA ASP A 77 -7.12 14.46 -7.69
C ASP A 77 -6.80 15.96 -7.63
N ASP A 78 -7.73 16.78 -7.15
CA ASP A 78 -7.62 18.25 -7.20
C ASP A 78 -7.48 18.90 -5.82
N ASN A 79 -7.11 18.13 -4.79
CA ASN A 79 -6.99 18.68 -3.44
C ASN A 79 -5.58 19.26 -3.20
N PRO A 80 -5.43 20.59 -3.00
CA PRO A 80 -4.11 21.23 -2.87
C PRO A 80 -3.37 20.83 -1.58
N ASN A 81 -4.04 20.17 -0.65
CA ASN A 81 -3.40 19.64 0.56
C ASN A 81 -2.66 18.32 0.31
N TYR A 82 -2.69 17.83 -0.93
CA TYR A 82 -2.14 16.55 -1.34
C TYR A 82 -1.02 16.80 -2.35
N SER A 83 0.07 16.08 -2.21
CA SER A 83 1.19 16.13 -3.16
C SER A 83 1.70 14.73 -3.41
N PHE A 84 2.08 14.45 -4.66
CA PHE A 84 2.54 13.13 -5.09
C PHE A 84 4.03 13.19 -5.40
N SER A 85 4.80 12.26 -4.83
CA SER A 85 6.26 12.24 -4.96
C SER A 85 6.74 11.05 -5.76
N TYR A 86 6.15 9.87 -5.55
CA TYR A 86 6.62 8.64 -6.17
C TYR A 86 5.46 7.70 -6.49
N SER A 87 5.67 6.82 -7.48
CA SER A 87 4.68 5.79 -7.81
C SER A 87 5.34 4.48 -8.24
N ILE A 88 4.73 3.36 -7.84
CA ILE A 88 5.21 2.00 -8.08
C ILE A 88 4.09 1.19 -8.72
N ASN A 89 4.42 0.39 -9.73
CA ASN A 89 3.44 -0.44 -10.43
C ASN A 89 2.99 -1.63 -9.57
N TYR A 90 1.79 -2.14 -9.86
CA TYR A 90 1.18 -3.29 -9.20
C TYR A 90 2.11 -4.51 -9.03
N ASP A 91 2.74 -4.97 -10.11
CA ASP A 91 3.51 -6.23 -10.08
C ASP A 91 4.74 -6.11 -9.17
N GLU A 92 5.38 -4.95 -9.16
CA GLU A 92 6.50 -4.65 -8.27
C GLU A 92 6.06 -4.55 -6.81
N VAL A 93 4.94 -3.86 -6.53
CA VAL A 93 4.37 -3.75 -5.19
C VAL A 93 4.05 -5.13 -4.63
N ILE A 94 3.31 -5.95 -5.37
CA ILE A 94 2.94 -7.31 -4.94
C ILE A 94 4.18 -8.19 -4.75
N LYS A 95 5.17 -8.08 -5.65
CA LYS A 95 6.42 -8.82 -5.48
C LYS A 95 7.11 -8.45 -4.17
N ARG A 96 7.27 -7.15 -3.87
CA ARG A 96 7.89 -6.69 -2.62
C ARG A 96 7.11 -7.18 -1.40
N SER A 97 5.79 -6.96 -1.40
CA SER A 97 4.90 -7.32 -0.28
C SER A 97 4.65 -8.81 -0.13
N THR A 98 5.19 -9.69 -0.97
CA THR A 98 5.07 -11.15 -0.83
C THR A 98 6.42 -11.86 -0.76
N THR A 99 7.51 -11.20 -1.16
CA THR A 99 8.85 -11.82 -1.18
C THR A 99 9.65 -11.49 0.08
N THR A 100 9.52 -10.28 0.65
CA THR A 100 10.24 -9.89 1.87
C THR A 100 9.93 -10.83 3.05
N HIS A 101 8.69 -11.35 3.10
CA HIS A 101 8.27 -12.38 4.08
C HIS A 101 9.14 -13.63 4.08
N LYS A 102 9.56 -14.10 2.89
CA LYS A 102 10.37 -15.33 2.76
C LYS A 102 11.79 -15.15 3.28
N ALA A 103 12.35 -13.95 3.22
CA ALA A 103 13.69 -13.70 3.73
C ALA A 103 13.71 -13.77 5.27
N VAL A 104 12.70 -13.22 5.93
CA VAL A 104 12.60 -13.19 7.40
C VAL A 104 12.32 -14.58 7.99
N GLU A 105 11.51 -15.41 7.33
CA GLU A 105 11.25 -16.79 7.77
C GLU A 105 12.50 -17.69 7.68
N MET A 106 13.46 -17.40 6.79
CA MET A 106 14.68 -18.20 6.63
C MET A 106 15.79 -17.87 7.64
N GLU A 107 15.72 -16.74 8.34
CA GLU A 107 16.72 -16.36 9.37
C GLU A 107 16.39 -16.90 10.76
N GLN A 108 15.25 -17.57 10.94
CA GLN A 108 14.81 -18.18 12.21
C GLN A 108 14.86 -19.71 12.21
N GLY A 109 15.51 -20.33 11.21
CA GLY A 109 15.65 -21.79 11.06
C GLY A 109 17.04 -22.32 11.40
#